data_AF-A0A662E6J2-F1
#
_entry.id   AF-A0A662E6J2-F1
#
_cell.length_a   1.000
_cell.length_b   1.000
_cell.length_c   1.000
_cell.angle_alpha   90.00
_cell.angle_beta   90.00
_cell.angle_gamma   90.00
#
_symmetry.space_group_name_H-M   'P 1'
#
loop_
_entity.id
_entity.type
_entity.pdbx_description
1 polymer ?
#
loop_
_entity_poly.entity_id
_entity_poly.type
_entity_poly.pdbx_seq_one_letter_code
_entity_poly.pdbx_strand_id
1 'polypeptide(L)'
;LTVDPAIEAELVAQLATWREERSSADVEAAIAELKRAAIDGDNLMPPSIQLAKVGGTTGEWGAVMREVFGEYRAPTGVSGAIGSSAGLADVVEFVKSMAGGPPKFLVAKPGLDGHSNGAEQIAVAARDSGMEVVYSGIRLTPEQIAASARDEDPDVIGLSILSGSHLDLVPDVLHHLKEMEVDAPVIVGGIIPEADRARLAGIGIAAIYTPKDYQIAKIMREVAELAATHRNP
;
A
#
# COMPACT_ATOMS: atom_id res chain seq x y z
N LEU A 1 -5.67 -18.13 7.96
CA LEU A 1 -7.14 -18.13 7.99
C LEU A 1 -7.56 -17.44 6.71
N THR A 2 -8.09 -18.15 5.73
CA THR A 2 -8.55 -17.53 4.48
C THR A 2 -9.99 -17.09 4.72
N VAL A 3 -10.27 -15.80 4.56
CA VAL A 3 -11.65 -15.28 4.66
C VAL A 3 -12.36 -15.61 3.35
N ASP A 4 -13.57 -16.15 3.43
CA ASP A 4 -14.38 -16.48 2.26
C ASP A 4 -14.84 -15.17 1.57
N PRO A 5 -14.54 -14.95 0.27
CA PRO A 5 -15.00 -13.77 -0.47
C PRO A 5 -16.52 -13.55 -0.41
N ALA A 6 -17.31 -14.61 -0.22
CA ALA A 6 -18.76 -14.49 -0.05
C ALA A 6 -19.15 -13.65 1.18
N ILE A 7 -18.33 -13.64 2.24
CA ILE A 7 -18.59 -12.87 3.46
C ILE A 7 -18.53 -11.36 3.15
N GLU A 8 -17.57 -10.92 2.35
CA GLU A 8 -17.48 -9.50 1.97
C GLU A 8 -18.71 -9.07 1.18
N ALA A 9 -19.10 -9.86 0.17
CA ALA A 9 -20.29 -9.58 -0.65
C ALA A 9 -21.57 -9.52 0.20
N GLU A 10 -21.71 -10.43 1.17
CA GLU A 10 -22.82 -10.43 2.12
C GLU A 10 -22.83 -9.17 2.99
N LEU A 11 -21.69 -8.78 3.56
CA LEU A 11 -21.59 -7.58 4.39
C LEU A 11 -21.87 -6.30 3.60
N VAL A 12 -21.42 -6.22 2.34
CA VAL A 12 -21.73 -5.10 1.45
C VAL A 12 -23.23 -5.03 1.18
N ALA A 13 -23.89 -6.16 0.90
CA ALA A 13 -25.33 -6.21 0.69
C ALA A 13 -26.11 -5.81 1.95
N GLN A 14 -25.72 -6.32 3.13
CA GLN A 14 -26.31 -5.93 4.41
C GLN A 14 -26.15 -4.44 4.68
N LEU A 15 -24.98 -3.86 4.37
CA LEU A 15 -24.75 -2.42 4.51
C LEU A 15 -25.60 -1.59 3.55
N ALA A 16 -25.81 -2.06 2.32
CA ALA A 16 -26.68 -1.41 1.35
C ALA A 16 -28.14 -1.40 1.84
N THR A 17 -28.67 -2.56 2.26
CA THR A 17 -30.01 -2.67 2.86
C THR A 17 -30.13 -1.77 4.09
N TRP A 18 -29.14 -1.78 4.99
CA TRP A 18 -29.13 -0.93 6.17
C TRP A 18 -29.24 0.57 5.84
N ARG A 19 -28.56 1.01 4.77
CA ARG A 19 -28.61 2.40 4.30
C ARG A 19 -29.96 2.76 3.67
N GLU A 20 -30.66 1.81 3.06
CA GLU A 20 -32.00 2.00 2.48
C GLU A 20 -33.09 2.06 3.55
N GLU A 21 -32.97 1.28 4.63
CA GLU A 21 -34.00 1.19 5.68
C GLU A 21 -33.93 2.32 6.71
N ARG A 22 -32.75 2.91 6.93
CA ARG A 22 -32.57 4.01 7.90
C ARG A 22 -33.09 5.35 7.36
N SER A 23 -33.39 6.26 8.29
CA SER A 23 -33.77 7.63 7.95
C SER A 23 -32.55 8.43 7.46
N SER A 24 -32.49 8.72 6.16
CA SER A 24 -31.38 9.51 5.58
C SER A 24 -31.32 10.92 6.17
N ALA A 25 -32.46 11.56 6.40
CA ALA A 25 -32.53 12.90 6.99
C ALA A 25 -31.97 12.94 8.43
N ASP A 26 -32.26 11.92 9.25
CA ASP A 26 -31.76 11.87 10.63
C ASP A 26 -30.24 11.61 10.65
N VAL A 27 -29.74 10.76 9.75
CA VAL A 27 -28.30 10.51 9.60
C VAL A 27 -27.57 11.76 9.14
N GLU A 28 -28.08 12.46 8.12
CA GLU A 28 -27.49 13.72 7.63
C GLU A 28 -27.44 14.79 8.72
N ALA A 29 -28.52 14.95 9.51
CA ALA A 29 -28.56 15.86 10.63
C ALA A 29 -27.52 15.50 11.72
N ALA A 30 -27.39 14.21 12.04
CA ALA A 30 -26.39 13.74 13.01
C ALA A 30 -24.95 13.90 12.51
N ILE A 31 -24.70 13.69 11.21
CA ILE A 31 -23.39 13.96 10.58
C ILE A 31 -23.06 15.45 10.66
N ALA A 32 -24.02 16.33 10.35
CA ALA A 32 -23.82 17.77 10.42
C ALA A 32 -23.46 18.23 11.83
N GLU A 33 -24.16 17.72 12.85
CA GLU A 33 -23.87 18.02 14.25
C GLU A 33 -22.53 17.45 14.72
N LEU A 34 -22.18 16.23 14.30
CA LEU A 34 -20.85 15.65 14.57
C LEU A 34 -19.74 16.51 13.98
N LYS A 35 -19.93 16.99 12.75
CA LYS A 35 -18.98 17.86 12.06
C LYS A 35 -18.86 19.21 12.74
N ARG A 36 -19.97 19.83 13.13
CA ARG A 36 -19.98 21.08 13.90
C ARG A 36 -19.17 20.91 15.19
N ALA A 37 -19.47 19.88 15.99
CA ALA A 37 -18.75 19.61 17.24
C ALA A 37 -17.25 19.38 17.02
N ALA A 38 -16.87 18.69 15.94
CA ALA A 38 -15.47 18.48 15.56
C ALA A 38 -14.73 19.77 15.21
N ILE A 39 -15.39 20.70 14.49
CA ILE A 39 -14.83 22.00 14.14
C ILE A 39 -14.70 22.89 15.37
N ASP A 40 -15.72 22.91 16.23
CA ASP A 40 -15.78 23.78 17.41
C ASP A 40 -14.89 23.29 18.56
N GLY A 41 -14.37 22.06 18.48
CA GLY A 41 -13.59 21.43 19.55
C GLY A 41 -14.44 20.96 20.73
N ASP A 42 -15.74 20.75 20.51
CA ASP A 42 -16.69 20.25 21.50
C ASP A 42 -16.45 18.76 21.82
N ASN A 43 -17.14 18.27 22.86
CA ASN A 43 -17.19 16.85 23.14
C ASN A 43 -17.86 16.09 21.98
N LEU A 44 -17.10 15.21 21.32
CA LEU A 44 -17.60 14.41 20.18
C LEU A 44 -18.47 13.23 20.60
N MET A 45 -18.48 12.83 21.88
CA MET A 45 -19.20 11.64 22.31
C MET A 45 -20.72 11.76 22.13
N PRO A 46 -21.39 12.85 22.58
CA PRO A 46 -22.84 13.01 22.36
C PRO A 46 -23.26 12.92 20.88
N PRO A 47 -22.66 13.66 19.92
CA PRO A 47 -23.05 13.54 18.53
C PRO A 47 -22.64 12.21 17.89
N SER A 48 -21.55 11.58 18.34
CA SER A 48 -21.16 10.25 17.87
C SER A 48 -22.18 9.18 18.29
N ILE A 49 -22.66 9.24 19.53
CA ILE A 49 -23.72 8.34 20.03
C ILE A 49 -25.01 8.58 19.26
N GLN A 50 -25.34 9.84 18.98
CA GLN A 50 -26.55 10.15 18.21
C GLN A 50 -26.44 9.61 16.78
N LEU A 51 -25.30 9.80 16.11
CA LEU A 51 -25.05 9.25 14.78
C LEU A 51 -25.23 7.73 14.76
N ALA A 52 -24.69 7.01 15.74
CA ALA A 52 -24.88 5.57 15.85
C ALA A 52 -26.36 5.18 16.05
N LYS A 53 -27.10 5.91 16.89
CA LYS A 53 -28.53 5.65 17.16
C LYS A 53 -29.42 5.82 15.94
N VAL A 54 -29.12 6.79 15.06
CA VAL A 54 -29.88 7.03 13.82
C VAL A 54 -29.40 6.17 12.66
N GLY A 55 -28.45 5.25 12.90
CA GLY A 55 -27.99 4.28 11.92
C GLY A 55 -26.81 4.75 11.06
N GLY A 56 -26.08 5.77 11.49
CA GLY A 56 -24.78 6.13 10.92
C GLY A 56 -23.76 5.01 11.07
N THR A 57 -22.88 4.91 10.07
CA THR A 57 -21.88 3.85 9.97
C THR A 57 -20.52 4.32 10.49
N THR A 58 -19.65 3.39 10.87
CA THR A 58 -18.26 3.70 11.23
C THR A 58 -17.52 4.42 10.08
N GLY A 59 -17.85 4.10 8.83
CA GLY A 59 -17.29 4.76 7.65
C GLY A 59 -17.69 6.23 7.56
N GLU A 60 -18.95 6.55 7.78
CA GLU A 60 -19.46 7.94 7.78
C GLU A 60 -18.92 8.75 8.95
N TRP A 61 -18.88 8.16 10.15
CA TRP A 61 -18.25 8.79 11.31
C TRP A 61 -16.77 9.10 11.01
N GLY A 62 -16.04 8.11 10.47
CA GLY A 62 -14.64 8.27 10.10
C GLY A 62 -14.41 9.30 8.99
N ALA A 63 -15.34 9.43 8.04
CA ALA A 63 -15.28 10.43 6.98
C ALA A 63 -15.34 11.85 7.55
N VAL A 64 -16.22 12.11 8.53
CA VAL A 64 -16.27 13.41 9.22
C VAL A 64 -14.95 13.73 9.92
N MET A 65 -14.38 12.75 10.64
CA MET A 65 -13.10 12.95 11.33
C MET A 65 -11.97 13.26 10.35
N ARG A 66 -11.91 12.55 9.21
CA ARG A 66 -10.92 12.82 8.15
C ARG A 66 -11.12 14.18 7.52
N GLU A 67 -12.37 14.60 7.30
CA GLU A 67 -12.65 15.90 6.71
C GLU A 67 -12.17 17.05 7.61
N VAL A 68 -12.43 16.95 8.92
CA VAL A 68 -12.11 18.03 9.87
C VAL A 68 -10.64 18.01 10.33
N PHE A 69 -10.09 16.82 10.62
CA PHE A 69 -8.76 16.67 11.21
C PHE A 69 -7.68 16.22 10.22
N GLY A 70 -8.07 15.84 9.00
CA GLY A 70 -7.18 15.21 8.04
C GLY A 70 -6.81 13.78 8.42
N GLU A 71 -5.78 13.25 7.76
CA GLU A 71 -5.22 11.93 8.05
C GLU A 71 -3.76 12.08 8.50
N TYR A 72 -3.41 11.41 9.60
CA TYR A 72 -2.03 11.36 10.06
C TYR A 72 -1.18 10.49 9.13
N ARG A 73 -0.09 11.05 8.61
CA ARG A 73 0.96 10.32 7.89
C ARG A 73 2.24 10.35 8.72
N ALA A 74 2.60 9.19 9.25
CA ALA A 74 3.82 9.04 10.04
C ALA A 74 5.06 9.26 9.16
N PRO A 75 6.12 9.91 9.65
CA PRO A 75 7.41 9.93 8.97
C PRO A 75 7.90 8.51 8.71
N THR A 76 8.48 8.28 7.54
CA THR A 76 9.07 6.97 7.22
C THR A 76 10.43 6.82 7.87
N GLY A 77 10.70 5.67 8.52
CA GLY A 77 12.00 5.39 9.15
C GLY A 77 13.18 5.28 8.18
N VAL A 78 12.94 5.26 6.86
CA VAL A 78 13.96 4.98 5.84
C VAL A 78 15.05 6.04 5.78
N SER A 79 14.74 7.33 5.95
CA SER A 79 15.75 8.40 5.89
C SER A 79 16.68 8.42 7.11
N GLY A 80 16.18 8.06 8.29
CA GLY A 80 16.93 8.06 9.55
C GLY A 80 17.54 6.71 9.95
N ALA A 81 17.21 5.62 9.26
CA ALA A 81 17.70 4.29 9.59
C ALA A 81 19.21 4.16 9.31
N ILE A 82 19.95 3.72 10.34
CA ILE A 82 21.33 3.26 10.21
C ILE A 82 21.28 1.96 9.41
N GLY A 83 21.68 2.08 8.15
CA GLY A 83 21.81 0.97 7.23
C GLY A 83 23.04 0.09 7.52
N SER A 84 23.16 -1.02 6.79
CA SER A 84 24.35 -1.86 6.80
C SER A 84 24.64 -2.29 5.36
N SER A 85 25.74 -1.80 4.82
CA SER A 85 26.25 -2.21 3.49
C SER A 85 26.92 -3.59 3.51
N ALA A 86 26.95 -4.27 4.67
CA ALA A 86 27.58 -5.57 4.81
C ALA A 86 26.90 -6.60 3.90
N GLY A 87 27.65 -7.08 2.89
CA GLY A 87 27.16 -8.02 1.89
C GLY A 87 26.50 -7.40 0.65
N LEU A 88 26.46 -6.07 0.54
CA LEU A 88 25.87 -5.35 -0.62
C LEU A 88 26.91 -4.85 -1.62
N ALA A 89 28.22 -5.02 -1.38
CA ALA A 89 29.28 -4.45 -2.20
C ALA A 89 29.15 -4.77 -3.70
N ASP A 90 28.86 -6.03 -4.04
CA ASP A 90 28.69 -6.45 -5.44
C ASP A 90 27.44 -5.84 -6.08
N VAL A 91 26.38 -5.61 -5.29
CA VAL A 91 25.16 -4.93 -5.75
C VAL A 91 25.43 -3.45 -5.99
N VAL A 92 26.17 -2.81 -5.09
CA VAL A 92 26.59 -1.41 -5.22
C VAL A 92 27.41 -1.19 -6.49
N GLU A 93 28.40 -2.05 -6.74
CA GLU A 93 29.22 -1.94 -7.96
C GLU A 93 28.40 -2.16 -9.22
N PHE A 94 27.43 -3.08 -9.20
CA PHE A 94 26.50 -3.25 -10.30
C PHE A 94 25.63 -2.03 -10.56
N VAL A 95 24.99 -1.50 -9.53
CA VAL A 95 24.14 -0.30 -9.63
C VAL A 95 24.93 0.87 -10.19
N LYS A 96 26.17 1.09 -9.73
CA LYS A 96 27.07 2.11 -10.28
C LYS A 96 27.39 1.91 -11.77
N SER A 97 27.42 0.68 -12.24
CA SER A 97 27.70 0.35 -13.64
C SER A 97 26.49 0.49 -14.57
N MET A 98 25.28 0.69 -14.03
CA MET A 98 24.07 0.79 -14.83
C MET A 98 24.06 2.07 -15.69
N ALA A 99 23.69 1.92 -16.96
CA ALA A 99 23.46 3.06 -17.83
C ALA A 99 22.20 3.83 -17.38
N GLY A 100 22.22 5.15 -17.52
CA GLY A 100 21.11 6.01 -17.09
C GLY A 100 21.13 6.40 -15.61
N GLY A 101 22.15 5.99 -14.86
CA GLY A 101 22.28 6.30 -13.43
C GLY A 101 21.61 5.27 -12.52
N PRO A 102 21.51 5.54 -11.21
CA PRO A 102 20.84 4.66 -10.25
C PRO A 102 19.41 4.27 -10.68
N PRO A 103 18.98 3.01 -10.49
CA PRO A 103 17.58 2.64 -10.67
C PRO A 103 16.72 3.25 -9.57
N LYS A 104 15.51 3.67 -9.92
CA LYS A 104 14.48 4.14 -8.98
C LYS A 104 13.55 2.99 -8.61
N PHE A 105 13.40 2.77 -7.31
CA PHE A 105 12.59 1.68 -6.75
C PHE A 105 11.49 2.24 -5.87
N LEU A 106 10.24 2.04 -6.27
CA LEU A 106 9.06 2.39 -5.48
C LEU A 106 8.70 1.22 -4.57
N VAL A 107 8.88 1.38 -3.27
CA VAL A 107 8.39 0.42 -2.26
C VAL A 107 7.05 0.91 -1.74
N ALA A 108 6.02 0.05 -1.80
CA ALA A 108 4.68 0.42 -1.40
C ALA A 108 3.99 -0.69 -0.58
N LYS A 109 3.05 -0.27 0.27
CA LYS A 109 2.23 -1.16 1.10
C LYS A 109 0.74 -0.87 0.88
N PRO A 110 0.07 -1.66 0.03
CA PRO A 110 -1.34 -1.44 -0.27
C PRO A 110 -2.25 -1.86 0.90
N GLY A 111 -3.42 -1.23 0.97
CA GLY A 111 -4.51 -1.63 1.85
C GLY A 111 -4.32 -1.19 3.30
N LEU A 112 -4.73 -2.01 4.27
CA LEU A 112 -4.65 -1.66 5.71
C LEU A 112 -3.47 -2.33 6.45
N ASP A 113 -2.54 -2.95 5.71
CA ASP A 113 -1.43 -3.70 6.27
C ASP A 113 -0.47 -2.79 7.07
N GLY A 114 -0.42 -2.99 8.38
CA GLY A 114 0.45 -2.25 9.30
C GLY A 114 1.87 -2.79 9.44
N HIS A 115 2.20 -3.93 8.83
CA HIS A 115 3.52 -4.56 8.98
C HIS A 115 4.59 -3.86 8.14
N SER A 116 5.28 -2.86 8.70
CA SER A 116 6.26 -2.06 7.94
C SER A 116 7.68 -2.61 7.93
N ASN A 117 8.09 -3.39 8.95
CA ASN A 117 9.48 -3.81 9.13
C ASN A 117 10.15 -4.39 7.87
N GLY A 118 9.48 -5.30 7.16
CA GLY A 118 10.04 -5.91 5.95
C GLY A 118 10.19 -4.91 4.80
N ALA A 119 9.19 -4.06 4.58
CA ALA A 119 9.24 -3.02 3.55
C ALA A 119 10.34 -1.99 3.85
N GLU A 120 10.47 -1.57 5.12
CA GLU A 120 11.51 -0.64 5.55
C GLU A 120 12.91 -1.24 5.41
N GLN A 121 13.11 -2.51 5.75
CA GLN A 121 14.39 -3.19 5.54
C GLN A 121 14.77 -3.26 4.06
N ILE A 122 13.80 -3.56 3.19
CA ILE A 122 14.01 -3.59 1.73
C ILE A 122 14.31 -2.19 1.19
N ALA A 123 13.57 -1.17 1.62
CA ALA A 123 13.81 0.21 1.22
C ALA A 123 15.20 0.72 1.67
N VAL A 124 15.61 0.41 2.90
CA VAL A 124 16.95 0.76 3.42
C VAL A 124 18.03 0.01 2.66
N ALA A 125 17.86 -1.29 2.40
CA ALA A 125 18.83 -2.08 1.65
C ALA A 125 18.97 -1.62 0.19
N ALA A 126 17.88 -1.23 -0.46
CA ALA A 126 17.91 -0.69 -1.82
C ALA A 126 18.69 0.63 -1.86
N ARG A 127 18.41 1.54 -0.92
CA ARG A 127 19.16 2.79 -0.74
C ARG A 127 20.64 2.53 -0.51
N ASP A 128 20.98 1.62 0.41
CA ASP A 128 22.36 1.26 0.73
C ASP A 128 23.07 0.54 -0.43
N SER A 129 22.30 -0.07 -1.35
CA SER A 129 22.78 -0.63 -2.62
C SER A 129 23.01 0.42 -3.70
N GLY A 130 22.68 1.69 -3.42
CA GLY A 130 22.87 2.82 -4.34
C GLY A 130 21.68 3.13 -5.24
N MET A 131 20.50 2.55 -4.98
CA MET A 131 19.25 2.85 -5.72
C MET A 131 18.61 4.15 -5.21
N GLU A 132 17.85 4.82 -6.07
CA GLU A 132 16.91 5.85 -5.63
C GLU A 132 15.65 5.18 -5.09
N VAL A 133 15.23 5.49 -3.86
CA VAL A 133 14.13 4.79 -3.20
C VAL A 133 13.00 5.75 -2.89
N VAL A 134 11.81 5.41 -3.37
CA VAL A 134 10.55 6.06 -3.00
C VAL A 134 9.83 5.12 -2.03
N TYR A 135 9.56 5.60 -0.81
CA TYR A 135 8.75 4.89 0.16
C TYR A 135 7.88 5.87 0.92
N SER A 136 6.56 5.76 0.72
CA SER A 136 5.56 6.66 1.31
C SER A 136 4.89 6.06 2.56
N GLY A 137 5.46 4.99 3.12
CA GLY A 137 4.98 4.36 4.34
C GLY A 137 3.89 3.31 4.11
N ILE A 138 2.99 3.20 5.08
CA ILE A 138 1.94 2.19 5.14
C ILE A 138 0.57 2.76 4.79
N ARG A 139 -0.38 1.87 4.51
CA ARG A 139 -1.78 2.19 4.31
C ARG A 139 -2.05 3.14 3.14
N LEU A 140 -1.51 2.77 1.98
CA LEU A 140 -1.77 3.44 0.72
C LEU A 140 -2.88 2.70 -0.03
N THR A 141 -3.77 3.44 -0.66
CA THR A 141 -4.72 2.85 -1.60
C THR A 141 -4.00 2.42 -2.88
N PRO A 142 -4.52 1.42 -3.61
CA PRO A 142 -3.98 1.04 -4.92
C PRO A 142 -3.85 2.22 -5.89
N GLU A 143 -4.86 3.09 -5.96
CA GLU A 143 -4.84 4.33 -6.74
C GLU A 143 -3.69 5.27 -6.34
N GLN A 144 -3.48 5.50 -5.04
CA GLN A 144 -2.37 6.34 -4.55
C GLN A 144 -1.00 5.77 -4.91
N ILE A 145 -0.86 4.44 -4.92
CA ILE A 145 0.39 3.76 -5.32
C ILE A 145 0.62 3.97 -6.81
N ALA A 146 -0.40 3.76 -7.65
CA ALA A 146 -0.30 3.99 -9.08
C ALA A 146 0.00 5.45 -9.42
N ALA A 147 -0.63 6.40 -8.72
CA ALA A 147 -0.36 7.83 -8.89
C ALA A 147 1.09 8.18 -8.51
N SER A 148 1.59 7.61 -7.42
CA SER A 148 3.00 7.78 -7.02
C SER A 148 3.94 7.20 -8.07
N ALA A 149 3.61 6.04 -8.65
CA ALA A 149 4.40 5.43 -9.71
C ALA A 149 4.41 6.29 -10.99
N ARG A 150 3.26 6.84 -11.40
CA ARG A 150 3.18 7.77 -12.54
C ARG A 150 4.04 9.02 -12.31
N ASP A 151 3.96 9.59 -11.12
CA ASP A 151 4.63 10.88 -10.83
C ASP A 151 6.14 10.70 -10.61
N GLU A 152 6.55 9.56 -10.05
CA GLU A 152 7.95 9.27 -9.76
C GLU A 152 8.68 8.54 -10.88
N ASP A 153 7.98 7.90 -11.82
CA ASP A 153 8.56 7.13 -12.92
C ASP A 153 9.61 6.09 -12.43
N PRO A 154 9.21 5.12 -11.59
CA PRO A 154 10.14 4.15 -11.03
C PRO A 154 10.50 3.06 -12.05
N ASP A 155 11.72 2.53 -11.98
CA ASP A 155 12.14 1.41 -12.81
C ASP A 155 11.57 0.06 -12.34
N VAL A 156 11.21 -0.03 -11.05
CA VAL A 156 10.58 -1.22 -10.44
C VAL A 156 9.62 -0.77 -9.33
N ILE A 157 8.50 -1.47 -9.20
CA ILE A 157 7.54 -1.28 -8.11
C ILE A 157 7.52 -2.53 -7.22
N GLY A 158 7.79 -2.36 -5.93
CA GLY A 158 7.75 -3.43 -4.92
C GLY A 158 6.57 -3.30 -3.97
N LEU A 159 5.63 -4.23 -4.05
CA LEU A 159 4.48 -4.30 -3.14
C LEU A 159 4.77 -5.22 -1.97
N SER A 160 4.69 -4.72 -0.74
CA SER A 160 4.85 -5.53 0.47
C SER A 160 3.51 -5.81 1.14
N ILE A 161 3.08 -7.08 1.15
CA ILE A 161 1.76 -7.53 1.63
C ILE A 161 1.92 -8.70 2.61
N LEU A 162 1.53 -8.49 3.87
CA LEU A 162 1.53 -9.51 4.92
C LEU A 162 0.11 -9.82 5.44
N SER A 163 -0.90 -9.08 4.98
CA SER A 163 -2.31 -9.21 5.38
C SER A 163 -3.04 -10.41 4.75
N GLY A 164 -2.45 -11.07 3.75
CA GLY A 164 -3.11 -12.14 2.99
C GLY A 164 -4.09 -11.65 1.92
N SER A 165 -4.16 -10.33 1.69
CA SER A 165 -5.04 -9.69 0.70
C SER A 165 -4.36 -9.48 -0.67
N HIS A 166 -3.28 -10.23 -0.96
CA HIS A 166 -2.50 -10.09 -2.19
C HIS A 166 -3.29 -10.48 -3.44
N LEU A 167 -4.26 -11.40 -3.34
CA LEU A 167 -5.08 -11.79 -4.49
C LEU A 167 -6.10 -10.74 -4.92
N ASP A 168 -6.37 -9.75 -4.08
CA ASP A 168 -7.32 -8.66 -4.36
C ASP A 168 -6.57 -7.35 -4.60
N LEU A 169 -5.64 -6.99 -3.72
CA LEU A 169 -4.91 -5.73 -3.80
C LEU A 169 -3.92 -5.68 -4.98
N VAL A 170 -3.30 -6.80 -5.36
CA VAL A 170 -2.33 -6.79 -6.46
C VAL A 170 -3.03 -6.54 -7.80
N PRO A 171 -4.10 -7.27 -8.17
CA PRO A 171 -4.87 -6.94 -9.38
C PRO A 171 -5.36 -5.49 -9.42
N ASP A 172 -5.80 -4.94 -8.28
CA ASP A 172 -6.30 -3.57 -8.19
C ASP A 172 -5.18 -2.53 -8.43
N VAL A 173 -3.98 -2.75 -7.87
CA VAL A 173 -2.81 -1.92 -8.18
C VAL A 173 -2.45 -2.01 -9.66
N LEU A 174 -2.41 -3.22 -10.24
CA LEU A 174 -2.10 -3.40 -11.66
C LEU A 174 -3.14 -2.73 -12.58
N HIS A 175 -4.41 -2.75 -12.18
CA HIS A 175 -5.48 -2.06 -12.90
C HIS A 175 -5.21 -0.56 -12.96
N HIS A 176 -4.96 0.09 -11.82
CA HIS A 176 -4.68 1.53 -11.80
C HIS A 176 -3.35 1.91 -12.46
N LEU A 177 -2.31 1.09 -12.32
CA LEU A 177 -1.05 1.31 -13.05
C LEU A 177 -1.29 1.34 -14.56
N LYS A 178 -2.09 0.40 -15.06
CA LYS A 178 -2.47 0.36 -16.47
C LYS A 178 -3.30 1.58 -16.90
N GLU A 179 -4.26 2.02 -16.08
CA GLU A 179 -5.05 3.22 -16.36
C GLU A 179 -4.20 4.49 -16.41
N MET A 180 -3.12 4.54 -15.63
CA MET A 180 -2.18 5.65 -15.57
C MET A 180 -0.98 5.49 -16.50
N GLU A 181 -1.01 4.48 -17.39
CA GLU A 181 0.04 4.19 -18.38
C GLU A 181 1.43 3.96 -17.77
N VAL A 182 1.50 3.38 -16.57
CA VAL A 182 2.74 2.97 -15.91
C VAL A 182 3.08 1.54 -16.31
N ASP A 183 4.26 1.34 -16.92
CA ASP A 183 4.73 0.07 -17.47
C ASP A 183 5.83 -0.62 -16.63
N ALA A 184 6.27 0.02 -15.55
CA ALA A 184 7.27 -0.50 -14.64
C ALA A 184 6.90 -1.90 -14.11
N PRO A 185 7.84 -2.86 -14.10
CA PRO A 185 7.59 -4.20 -13.59
C PRO A 185 7.27 -4.18 -12.10
N VAL A 186 6.27 -4.99 -11.71
CA VAL A 186 5.82 -5.11 -10.32
C VAL A 186 6.30 -6.41 -9.70
N ILE A 187 6.93 -6.31 -8.53
CA ILE A 187 7.30 -7.44 -7.67
C ILE A 187 6.45 -7.45 -6.39
N VAL A 188 6.25 -8.62 -5.81
CA VAL A 188 5.45 -8.79 -4.59
C VAL A 188 6.30 -9.44 -3.50
N GLY A 189 6.33 -8.83 -2.33
CA GLY A 189 6.99 -9.31 -1.12
C GLY A 189 6.00 -9.62 0.00
N GLY A 190 6.28 -10.62 0.84
CA GLY A 190 5.56 -10.86 2.09
C GLY A 190 5.06 -12.30 2.27
N ILE A 191 3.95 -12.49 2.97
CA ILE A 191 3.42 -13.83 3.27
C ILE A 191 2.53 -14.27 2.11
N ILE A 192 3.15 -14.82 1.08
CA ILE A 192 2.47 -15.32 -0.12
C ILE A 192 2.45 -16.87 -0.11
N PRO A 193 1.28 -17.51 -0.02
CA PRO A 193 1.15 -18.97 -0.12
C PRO A 193 1.63 -19.50 -1.47
N GLU A 194 2.17 -20.71 -1.48
CA GLU A 194 2.68 -21.35 -2.70
C GLU A 194 1.61 -21.50 -3.79
N ALA A 195 0.38 -21.84 -3.39
CA ALA A 195 -0.75 -22.01 -4.29
C ALA A 195 -1.14 -20.73 -5.05
N ASP A 196 -0.78 -19.55 -4.51
CA ASP A 196 -1.18 -18.26 -5.08
C ASP A 196 -0.14 -17.72 -6.06
N ARG A 197 1.10 -18.22 -6.01
CA ARG A 197 2.22 -17.72 -6.83
C ARG A 197 1.96 -17.82 -8.31
N ALA A 198 1.42 -18.96 -8.76
CA ALA A 198 1.10 -19.18 -10.17
C ALA A 198 0.06 -18.19 -10.69
N ARG A 199 -0.93 -17.83 -9.86
CA ARG A 199 -1.94 -16.83 -10.18
C ARG A 199 -1.34 -15.43 -10.27
N LEU A 200 -0.50 -15.05 -9.31
CA LEU A 200 0.20 -13.75 -9.32
C LEU A 200 1.14 -13.60 -10.52
N ALA A 201 1.90 -14.64 -10.86
CA ALA A 201 2.72 -14.65 -12.08
C ALA A 201 1.86 -14.52 -13.35
N GLY A 202 0.73 -15.23 -13.41
CA GLY A 202 -0.20 -15.19 -14.53
C GLY A 202 -0.85 -13.82 -14.79
N ILE A 203 -0.88 -12.94 -13.79
CA ILE A 203 -1.38 -11.56 -13.93
C ILE A 203 -0.26 -10.53 -14.15
N GLY A 204 0.99 -10.96 -14.35
CA GLY A 204 2.10 -10.08 -14.73
C GLY A 204 3.05 -9.67 -13.60
N ILE A 205 3.01 -10.32 -12.44
CA ILE A 205 4.03 -10.10 -11.39
C ILE A 205 5.37 -10.69 -11.81
N ALA A 206 6.40 -9.84 -11.82
CA ALA A 206 7.74 -10.17 -12.30
C ALA A 206 8.51 -11.09 -11.34
N ALA A 207 8.36 -10.89 -10.03
CA ALA A 207 9.01 -11.71 -9.01
C ALA A 207 8.21 -11.73 -7.70
N ILE A 208 8.35 -12.81 -6.93
CA ILE A 208 7.69 -12.99 -5.63
C ILE A 208 8.73 -13.38 -4.57
N TYR A 209 8.84 -12.55 -3.53
CA TYR A 209 9.75 -12.72 -2.39
C TYR A 209 8.96 -13.04 -1.12
N THR A 210 9.32 -14.12 -0.43
CA THR A 210 8.66 -14.52 0.83
C THR A 210 9.67 -14.63 1.97
N PRO A 211 9.27 -14.92 3.23
CA PRO A 211 10.23 -15.08 4.33
C PRO A 211 11.31 -16.16 4.11
N LYS A 212 11.17 -17.01 3.08
CA LYS A 212 12.22 -17.96 2.66
C LYS A 212 13.36 -17.28 1.91
N ASP A 213 13.10 -16.11 1.33
CA ASP A 213 14.07 -15.28 0.61
C ASP A 213 14.75 -14.32 1.59
N TYR A 214 15.56 -14.86 2.50
CA TYR A 214 16.22 -14.06 3.55
C TYR A 214 17.52 -13.37 3.08
N GLN A 215 17.99 -13.67 1.87
CA GLN A 215 19.24 -13.11 1.33
C GLN A 215 18.98 -11.74 0.69
N ILE A 216 19.01 -10.68 1.50
CA ILE A 216 18.73 -9.30 1.06
C ILE A 216 19.58 -8.90 -0.15
N ALA A 217 20.88 -9.21 -0.16
CA ALA A 217 21.77 -8.89 -1.29
C ALA A 217 21.31 -9.52 -2.60
N LYS A 218 20.79 -10.75 -2.55
CA LYS A 218 20.22 -11.43 -3.73
C LYS A 218 18.97 -10.72 -4.22
N ILE A 219 18.05 -10.34 -3.32
CA ILE A 219 16.84 -9.58 -3.69
C ILE A 219 17.23 -8.25 -4.34
N MET A 220 18.15 -7.50 -3.75
CA MET A 220 18.59 -6.21 -4.30
C MET A 220 19.26 -6.36 -5.66
N ARG A 221 20.04 -7.43 -5.85
CA ARG A 221 20.62 -7.76 -7.14
C ARG A 221 19.55 -8.03 -8.21
N GLU A 222 18.58 -8.87 -7.92
CA GLU A 222 17.49 -9.20 -8.85
C GLU A 222 16.61 -7.97 -9.17
N VAL A 223 16.34 -7.10 -8.19
CA VAL A 223 15.66 -5.82 -8.42
C VAL A 223 16.45 -4.93 -9.37
N ALA A 224 17.76 -4.81 -9.17
CA ALA A 224 18.62 -4.01 -10.05
C ALA A 224 18.67 -4.58 -11.49
N GLU A 225 18.70 -5.90 -11.64
CA GLU A 225 18.69 -6.57 -12.95
C GLU A 225 17.35 -6.40 -13.66
N LEU A 226 16.25 -6.45 -12.92
CA LEU A 226 14.91 -6.18 -13.44
C LEU A 226 14.79 -4.73 -13.95
N ALA A 227 15.28 -3.76 -13.17
CA ALA A 227 15.37 -2.37 -13.58
C ALA A 227 16.21 -2.19 -14.86
N ALA A 228 17.38 -2.83 -14.92
CA ALA A 228 18.26 -2.78 -16.08
C ALA A 228 17.61 -3.33 -17.35
N THR A 229 16.84 -4.43 -17.21
CA THR A 229 16.10 -5.04 -18.31
C THR A 229 14.95 -4.14 -18.77
N HIS A 230 14.22 -3.54 -17.83
CA HIS A 230 13.09 -2.65 -18.15
C HIS A 230 13.53 -1.40 -18.91
N ARG A 231 14.66 -0.78 -18.53
CA ARG A 231 15.24 0.37 -19.25
C ARG A 231 15.71 0.06 -20.66
N ASN A 232 15.97 -1.21 -20.97
CA ASN A 232 16.56 -1.63 -22.23
C ASN A 232 15.82 -2.87 -22.78
N PRO A 233 14.53 -2.70 -23.13
CA PRO A 233 13.59 -3.79 -23.41
C PRO A 233 13.89 -4.58 -24.69
#